data_AF-A0A928T6U3-F1
#
_entry.id   AF-A0A928T6U3-F1
#
_cell.length_a   1.000
_cell.length_b   1.000
_cell.length_c   1.000
_cell.angle_alpha   90.00
_cell.angle_beta   90.00
_cell.angle_gamma   90.00
#
_symmetry.space_group_name_H-M   'P 1'
#
loop_
_entity.id
_entity.type
_entity.pdbx_description
1 polymer ?
#
loop_
_entity_poly.entity_id
_entity_poly.type
_entity_poly.pdbx_seq_one_letter_code
_entity_poly.pdbx_strand_id
1 'polypeptide(L)'
;MRWDDPSSFWDLSTWDSVETAPRGKKRSRLMASNPTPDNPDVIVSLMEDMIDGLEDHETSIGIKQNTAAVMQAVLSTFVSAEDAAAAAKKTRGLKASALSAKDGEVTVFLTNAAKILRIALGEKWNINWEPTHFPDNKTQVPGSQTKRFTLVGKLATYFTHHPSHQAPNQGVTAAAAAALDSQVSACREELHEAGSAQDATLAARDTALAACRKRIRSFIVELGTLLGPDDSRWELFGLSKPSDPDTPLPASALTVETKGPGSVLYKWKRARRGTYYRLMIKIIGVDAEFRHHKPNTEGLSYLLEDLTPGQTIEAFIIAANEAGEADPTETVSAVMG
;
A
#
# COMPACT_ATOMS: atom_id res chain seq x y z
N MET A 1 -77.81 37.06 -30.72
CA MET A 1 -77.33 38.17 -31.58
C MET A 1 -75.81 38.20 -31.46
N ARG A 2 -75.11 37.65 -32.47
CA ARG A 2 -74.38 38.40 -33.53
C ARG A 2 -73.21 39.18 -32.90
N TRP A 3 -71.94 38.73 -32.94
CA TRP A 3 -71.08 38.50 -34.13
C TRP A 3 -71.37 39.56 -35.19
N ASP A 4 -70.74 40.73 -35.03
CA ASP A 4 -70.26 41.64 -36.09
C ASP A 4 -69.97 43.04 -35.50
N ASP A 5 -68.71 43.33 -35.19
CA ASP A 5 -68.13 44.66 -35.44
C ASP A 5 -66.66 44.50 -35.91
N PRO A 6 -66.34 44.88 -37.16
CA PRO A 6 -65.04 44.66 -37.79
C PRO A 6 -64.20 45.95 -37.86
N SER A 7 -63.19 46.11 -37.00
CA SER A 7 -62.13 47.11 -37.24
C SER A 7 -60.91 46.97 -36.32
N SER A 8 -59.97 46.09 -36.68
CA SER A 8 -58.55 46.24 -36.36
C SER A 8 -57.81 45.03 -36.94
N PHE A 9 -57.56 45.03 -38.24
CA PHE A 9 -56.25 45.42 -38.81
C PHE A 9 -55.13 44.53 -38.25
N TRP A 10 -54.82 43.48 -39.02
CA TRP A 10 -53.56 42.75 -38.90
C TRP A 10 -52.45 43.69 -39.34
N ASP A 11 -51.70 44.23 -38.39
CA ASP A 11 -50.42 44.87 -38.66
C ASP A 11 -49.27 44.06 -38.05
N LEU A 12 -48.28 43.86 -38.90
CA LEU A 12 -47.08 43.07 -38.76
C LEU A 12 -45.97 43.97 -38.21
N SER A 13 -45.57 43.76 -36.96
CA SER A 13 -44.23 44.00 -36.39
C SER A 13 -44.41 44.01 -34.86
N THR A 14 -43.64 43.31 -34.05
CA THR A 14 -42.18 43.21 -34.02
C THR A 14 -41.78 41.88 -33.40
N TRP A 15 -40.89 41.17 -34.08
CA TRP A 15 -40.00 40.20 -33.46
C TRP A 15 -39.09 40.96 -32.49
N ASP A 16 -39.39 40.97 -31.20
CA ASP A 16 -38.38 41.11 -30.14
C ASP A 16 -39.01 41.02 -28.74
N SER A 17 -38.95 39.81 -28.19
CA SER A 17 -38.32 39.57 -26.88
C SER A 17 -38.48 38.09 -26.56
N VAL A 18 -37.53 37.27 -27.02
CA VAL A 18 -37.26 36.00 -26.35
C VAL A 18 -36.77 36.38 -24.96
N GLU A 19 -37.68 36.38 -23.98
CA GLU A 19 -37.30 36.24 -22.58
C GLU A 19 -36.40 35.00 -22.50
N THR A 20 -35.10 35.22 -22.40
CA THR A 20 -34.16 34.14 -22.11
C THR A 20 -34.57 33.57 -20.76
N ALA A 21 -35.20 32.38 -20.81
CA ALA A 21 -35.52 31.62 -19.63
C ALA A 21 -34.29 31.55 -18.70
N PRO A 22 -34.47 31.70 -17.38
CA PRO A 22 -33.36 31.63 -16.44
C PRO A 22 -32.63 30.30 -16.65
N ARG A 23 -31.32 30.37 -16.92
CA ARG A 23 -30.44 29.21 -17.10
C ARG A 23 -30.73 28.23 -15.97
N GLY A 24 -31.21 27.03 -16.33
CA GLY A 24 -31.56 26.00 -15.36
C GLY A 24 -30.41 25.76 -14.38
N LYS A 25 -30.71 25.67 -13.08
CA LYS A 25 -29.74 25.36 -12.03
C LYS A 25 -28.94 24.12 -12.47
N LYS A 26 -27.65 24.29 -12.80
CA LYS A 26 -26.74 23.17 -13.04
C LYS A 26 -26.82 22.27 -11.80
N ARG A 27 -27.23 21.00 -11.96
CA ARG A 27 -27.23 20.04 -10.85
C ARG A 27 -25.80 19.95 -10.30
N SER A 28 -25.64 20.14 -9.00
CA SER A 28 -24.32 20.15 -8.35
C SER A 28 -23.61 18.81 -8.53
N ARG A 29 -22.43 18.81 -9.15
CA ARG A 29 -21.58 17.61 -9.33
C ARG A 29 -20.59 17.42 -8.18
N LEU A 30 -21.04 17.63 -6.94
CA LEU A 30 -20.18 17.68 -5.74
C LEU A 30 -19.15 16.55 -5.66
N MET A 31 -19.60 15.29 -5.84
CA MET A 31 -18.71 14.12 -5.82
C MET A 31 -17.97 13.88 -7.15
N ALA A 32 -18.51 14.37 -8.27
CA ALA A 32 -17.90 14.14 -9.58
C ALA A 32 -16.66 15.03 -9.77
N SER A 33 -16.74 16.29 -9.30
CA SER A 33 -15.61 17.23 -9.31
C SER A 33 -14.60 16.95 -8.21
N ASN A 34 -14.99 16.22 -7.16
CA ASN A 34 -14.15 15.84 -6.03
C ASN A 34 -14.25 14.33 -5.75
N PRO A 35 -13.76 13.47 -6.67
CA PRO A 35 -13.77 12.03 -6.46
C PRO A 35 -12.88 11.68 -5.26
N THR A 36 -13.33 10.73 -4.43
CA THR A 36 -12.50 10.24 -3.32
C THR A 36 -11.33 9.44 -3.87
N PRO A 37 -10.07 9.79 -3.56
CA PRO A 37 -8.92 9.03 -4.03
C PRO A 37 -8.92 7.59 -3.50
N ASP A 38 -8.39 6.66 -4.28
CA ASP A 38 -8.18 5.28 -3.85
C ASP A 38 -6.79 5.06 -3.22
N ASN A 39 -5.79 5.86 -3.60
CA ASN A 39 -4.44 5.75 -3.06
C ASN A 39 -4.35 6.29 -1.60
N PRO A 40 -3.80 5.53 -0.64
CA PRO A 40 -3.67 5.96 0.76
C PRO A 40 -2.85 7.24 0.97
N ASP A 41 -1.74 7.40 0.25
CA ASP A 41 -0.87 8.58 0.39
C ASP A 41 -1.62 9.85 -0.07
N VAL A 42 -2.41 9.74 -1.15
CA VAL A 42 -3.26 10.84 -1.62
C VAL A 42 -4.37 11.16 -0.61
N ILE A 43 -4.95 10.15 0.03
CA ILE A 43 -5.95 10.32 1.09
C ILE A 43 -5.36 11.10 2.27
N VAL A 44 -4.16 10.73 2.73
CA VAL A 44 -3.46 11.42 3.82
C VAL A 44 -3.23 12.89 3.46
N SER A 45 -2.60 13.16 2.32
CA SER A 45 -2.32 14.55 1.91
C SER A 45 -3.60 15.37 1.69
N LEU A 46 -4.67 14.76 1.19
CA LEU A 46 -5.97 15.45 1.08
C LEU A 46 -6.57 15.75 2.45
N MET A 47 -6.49 14.82 3.42
CA MET A 47 -6.98 15.08 4.77
C MET A 47 -6.17 16.17 5.46
N GLU A 48 -4.85 16.23 5.28
CA GLU A 48 -4.00 17.31 5.78
C GLU A 48 -4.46 18.67 5.21
N ASP A 49 -4.61 18.80 3.88
CA ASP A 49 -5.12 20.03 3.25
C ASP A 49 -6.52 20.41 3.78
N MET A 50 -7.40 19.44 4.05
CA MET A 50 -8.72 19.69 4.61
C MET A 50 -8.66 20.15 6.08
N ILE A 51 -7.78 19.55 6.88
CA ILE A 51 -7.58 19.91 8.29
C ILE A 51 -7.03 21.33 8.38
N ASP A 52 -6.01 21.67 7.60
CA ASP A 52 -5.44 23.01 7.53
C ASP A 52 -6.54 24.05 7.21
N GLY A 53 -7.36 23.79 6.18
CA GLY A 53 -8.48 24.67 5.84
C GLY A 53 -9.55 24.76 6.94
N LEU A 54 -9.77 23.68 7.69
CA LEU A 54 -10.74 23.65 8.80
C LEU A 54 -10.24 24.46 10.00
N GLU A 55 -8.95 24.38 10.33
CA GLU A 55 -8.37 25.15 11.43
C GLU A 55 -8.62 26.66 11.29
N ASP A 56 -8.60 27.17 10.06
CA ASP A 56 -8.83 28.60 9.78
C ASP A 56 -10.31 28.95 9.55
N HIS A 57 -11.11 28.06 8.96
CA HIS A 57 -12.42 28.42 8.41
C HIS A 57 -13.62 27.70 9.00
N GLU A 58 -13.44 26.70 9.87
CA GLU A 58 -14.51 25.87 10.45
C GLU A 58 -15.67 26.69 11.02
N THR A 59 -15.36 27.64 11.91
CA THR A 59 -16.36 28.48 12.58
C THR A 59 -17.05 29.44 11.62
N SER A 60 -16.31 30.00 10.67
CA SER A 60 -16.82 30.99 9.71
C SER A 60 -17.80 30.38 8.70
N ILE A 61 -17.60 29.10 8.34
CA ILE A 61 -18.46 28.35 7.41
C ILE A 61 -19.62 27.68 8.16
N GLY A 62 -19.46 27.46 9.48
CA GLY A 62 -20.49 26.84 10.31
C GLY A 62 -20.49 25.31 10.25
N ILE A 63 -19.31 24.72 10.06
CA ILE A 63 -19.11 23.26 10.05
C ILE A 63 -19.35 22.70 11.46
N LYS A 64 -20.04 21.56 11.57
CA LYS A 64 -20.45 20.98 12.86
C LYS A 64 -20.12 19.50 13.00
N GLN A 65 -20.13 18.73 11.91
CA GLN A 65 -19.98 17.27 11.97
C GLN A 65 -18.54 16.82 11.69
N ASN A 66 -17.88 17.47 10.73
CA ASN A 66 -16.53 17.13 10.29
C ASN A 66 -15.55 18.25 10.67
N THR A 67 -15.48 18.54 11.96
CA THR A 67 -14.55 19.54 12.52
C THR A 67 -13.09 19.12 12.35
N ALA A 68 -12.16 20.07 12.44
CA ALA A 68 -10.71 19.82 12.39
C ALA A 68 -10.31 18.71 13.37
N ALA A 69 -10.79 18.79 14.62
CA ALA A 69 -10.50 17.79 15.65
C ALA A 69 -10.99 16.38 15.27
N VAL A 70 -12.18 16.26 14.66
CA VAL A 70 -12.73 14.96 14.22
C VAL A 70 -11.93 14.40 13.04
N MET A 71 -11.56 15.25 12.08
CA MET A 71 -10.74 14.86 10.93
C MET A 71 -9.34 14.40 11.37
N GLN A 72 -8.70 15.17 12.26
CA GLN A 72 -7.38 14.88 12.79
C GLN A 72 -7.35 13.57 13.59
N ALA A 73 -8.37 13.29 14.40
CA ALA A 73 -8.48 12.03 15.14
C ALA A 73 -8.58 10.81 14.21
N VAL A 74 -9.27 10.93 13.07
CA VAL A 74 -9.36 9.85 12.08
C VAL A 74 -8.02 9.67 11.37
N LEU A 75 -7.36 10.77 10.98
CA LEU A 75 -6.05 10.73 10.33
C LEU A 75 -4.99 10.11 11.25
N SER A 76 -4.92 10.53 12.51
CA SER A 76 -3.96 10.01 13.49
C SER A 76 -4.17 8.51 13.75
N THR A 77 -5.43 8.05 13.75
CA THR A 77 -5.76 6.62 13.87
C THR A 77 -5.24 5.83 12.66
N PHE A 78 -5.38 6.37 11.44
CA PHE A 78 -4.84 5.73 10.24
C PHE A 78 -3.31 5.65 10.26
N VAL A 79 -2.63 6.76 10.54
CA VAL A 79 -1.15 6.81 10.61
C VAL A 79 -0.62 5.81 11.65
N SER A 80 -1.24 5.77 12.84
CA SER A 80 -0.85 4.81 13.88
C SER A 80 -1.07 3.35 13.45
N ALA A 81 -2.14 3.06 12.71
CA ALA A 81 -2.42 1.72 12.20
C ALA A 81 -1.44 1.32 11.07
N GLU A 82 -1.00 2.27 10.25
CA GLU A 82 0.01 2.05 9.23
C GLU A 82 1.38 1.71 9.85
N ASP A 83 1.82 2.48 10.85
CA ASP A 83 3.05 2.21 11.60
C ASP A 83 3.02 0.82 12.26
N ALA A 84 1.89 0.46 12.87
CA ALA A 84 1.69 -0.86 13.47
C ALA A 84 1.79 -1.99 12.42
N ALA A 85 1.19 -1.83 11.25
CA ALA A 85 1.26 -2.80 10.17
C ALA A 85 2.69 -2.95 9.62
N ALA A 86 3.42 -1.85 9.47
CA ALA A 86 4.82 -1.86 9.05
C ALA A 86 5.72 -2.60 10.07
N ALA A 87 5.52 -2.31 11.37
CA ALA A 87 6.23 -2.98 12.46
C ALA A 87 5.94 -4.49 12.52
N ALA A 88 4.67 -4.89 12.34
CA ALA A 88 4.27 -6.29 12.32
C ALA A 88 4.89 -7.05 11.12
N LYS A 89 4.91 -6.44 9.93
CA LYS A 89 5.58 -7.01 8.74
C LYS A 89 7.07 -7.25 8.99
N LYS A 90 7.77 -6.27 9.59
CA LYS A 90 9.19 -6.40 9.96
C LYS A 90 9.39 -7.53 10.98
N THR A 91 8.54 -7.60 12.00
CA THR A 91 8.60 -8.63 13.05
C THR A 91 8.44 -10.04 12.47
N ARG A 92 7.45 -10.25 11.60
CA ARG A 92 7.28 -11.53 10.90
C ARG A 92 8.52 -11.91 10.09
N GLY A 93 9.13 -10.95 9.39
CA GLY A 93 10.39 -11.16 8.67
C GLY A 93 11.51 -11.66 9.59
N LEU A 94 11.68 -11.03 10.76
CA LEU A 94 12.68 -11.44 11.77
C LEU A 94 12.39 -12.86 12.31
N LYS A 95 11.13 -13.19 12.60
CA LYS A 95 10.75 -14.53 13.07
C LYS A 95 10.98 -15.61 12.00
N ALA A 96 10.73 -15.29 10.72
CA ALA A 96 11.02 -16.20 9.62
C ALA A 96 12.53 -16.46 9.47
N SER A 97 13.36 -15.42 9.59
CA SER A 97 14.82 -15.56 9.61
C SER A 97 15.31 -16.39 10.79
N ALA A 98 14.74 -16.20 11.99
CA ALA A 98 15.08 -16.99 13.18
C ALA A 98 14.76 -18.48 12.99
N LEU A 99 13.59 -18.81 12.42
CA LEU A 99 13.23 -20.19 12.11
C LEU A 99 14.20 -20.81 11.09
N SER A 100 14.59 -20.06 10.05
CA SER A 100 15.56 -20.51 9.05
C SER A 100 16.94 -20.79 9.67
N ALA A 101 17.42 -19.89 10.55
CA ALA A 101 18.66 -20.09 11.28
C ALA A 101 18.62 -21.36 12.14
N LYS A 102 17.52 -21.59 12.86
CA LYS A 102 17.32 -22.79 13.67
C LYS A 102 17.22 -24.07 12.85
N ASP A 103 16.62 -24.02 11.66
CA ASP A 103 16.63 -25.14 10.73
C ASP A 103 18.03 -25.48 10.21
N GLY A 104 18.90 -24.49 10.08
CA GLY A 104 20.33 -24.68 9.84
C GLY A 104 21.00 -25.49 10.96
N GLU A 105 20.76 -25.14 12.22
CA GLU A 105 21.28 -25.87 13.38
C GLU A 105 20.75 -27.31 13.44
N VAL A 106 19.46 -27.51 13.19
CA VAL A 106 18.83 -28.84 13.07
C VAL A 106 19.52 -29.68 11.99
N THR A 107 19.79 -29.09 10.82
CA THR A 107 20.43 -29.79 9.71
C THR A 107 21.84 -30.26 10.09
N VAL A 108 22.61 -29.44 10.81
CA VAL A 108 23.92 -29.81 11.33
C VAL A 108 23.81 -30.96 12.33
N PHE A 109 22.90 -30.85 13.29
CA PHE A 109 22.65 -31.91 14.28
C PHE A 109 22.29 -33.24 13.61
N LEU A 110 21.33 -33.24 12.68
CA LEU A 110 20.89 -34.43 11.96
C LEU A 110 22.00 -35.03 11.09
N THR A 111 22.86 -34.20 10.52
CA THR A 111 24.02 -34.66 9.74
C THR A 111 25.01 -35.42 10.62
N ASN A 112 25.31 -34.89 11.82
CA ASN A 112 26.20 -35.54 12.77
C ASN A 112 25.56 -36.82 13.34
N ALA A 113 24.27 -36.76 13.71
CA ALA A 113 23.52 -37.92 14.19
C ALA A 113 23.51 -39.05 13.15
N ALA A 114 23.27 -38.74 11.87
CA ALA A 114 23.30 -39.71 10.79
C ALA A 114 24.69 -40.38 10.66
N LYS A 115 25.78 -39.64 10.82
CA LYS A 115 27.15 -40.21 10.78
C LYS A 115 27.38 -41.20 11.92
N ILE A 116 27.01 -40.84 13.15
CA ILE A 116 27.16 -41.71 14.32
C ILE A 116 26.31 -42.97 14.18
N LEU A 117 25.05 -42.83 13.75
CA LEU A 117 24.15 -43.96 13.56
C LEU A 117 24.59 -44.89 12.42
N ARG A 118 25.26 -44.40 11.36
CA ARG A 118 25.85 -45.27 10.33
C ARG A 118 26.97 -46.15 10.86
N ILE A 119 27.72 -45.67 11.85
CA ILE A 119 28.75 -46.48 12.52
C ILE A 119 28.09 -47.56 13.39
N ALA A 120 27.02 -47.21 14.13
CA ALA A 120 26.36 -48.12 15.05
C ALA A 120 25.41 -49.14 14.38
N LEU A 121 24.69 -48.73 13.34
CA LEU A 121 23.58 -49.48 12.73
C LEU A 121 23.88 -49.97 11.31
N GLY A 122 25.02 -49.57 10.74
CA GLY A 122 25.42 -49.84 9.36
C GLY A 122 25.13 -48.70 8.40
N GLU A 123 25.91 -48.64 7.31
CA GLU A 123 25.96 -47.50 6.39
C GLU A 123 24.68 -47.33 5.53
N LYS A 124 24.08 -48.46 5.14
CA LYS A 124 22.83 -48.50 4.38
C LYS A 124 21.65 -48.73 5.32
N TRP A 125 20.49 -48.25 4.90
CA TRP A 125 19.25 -48.51 5.63
C TRP A 125 19.00 -50.01 5.75
N ASN A 126 18.61 -50.45 6.95
CA ASN A 126 18.23 -51.81 7.28
C ASN A 126 17.26 -51.78 8.48
N ILE A 127 16.77 -52.93 8.92
CA ILE A 127 15.77 -53.01 10.00
C ILE A 127 16.23 -52.37 11.33
N ASN A 128 17.54 -52.33 11.61
CA ASN A 128 18.06 -51.70 12.83
C ASN A 128 17.91 -50.18 12.83
N TRP A 129 17.67 -49.56 11.66
CA TRP A 129 17.37 -48.12 11.54
C TRP A 129 15.93 -47.77 11.86
N GLU A 130 14.99 -48.72 11.83
CA GLU A 130 13.56 -48.45 12.04
C GLU A 130 13.27 -47.68 13.34
N PRO A 131 13.89 -47.99 14.50
CA PRO A 131 13.62 -47.27 15.75
C PRO A 131 14.12 -45.82 15.77
N THR A 132 14.99 -45.43 14.83
CA THR A 132 15.51 -44.04 14.72
C THR A 132 14.51 -43.10 14.06
N HIS A 133 13.48 -43.65 13.39
CA HIS A 133 12.46 -42.91 12.63
C HIS A 133 12.99 -42.04 11.49
N PHE A 134 14.19 -42.31 10.97
CA PHE A 134 14.62 -41.72 9.70
C PHE A 134 13.60 -42.03 8.59
N PRO A 135 13.09 -41.02 7.86
CA PRO A 135 11.97 -41.22 6.95
C PRO A 135 12.37 -41.89 5.64
N ASP A 136 11.37 -42.40 4.92
CA ASP A 136 11.48 -42.92 3.54
C ASP A 136 12.49 -44.07 3.37
N ASN A 137 12.78 -44.83 4.43
CA ASN A 137 13.79 -45.88 4.47
C ASN A 137 15.17 -45.42 3.99
N LYS A 138 15.55 -44.18 4.36
CA LYS A 138 16.83 -43.56 3.99
C LYS A 138 17.63 -43.18 5.23
N THR A 139 18.95 -43.22 5.15
CA THR A 139 19.85 -42.74 6.22
C THR A 139 20.30 -41.28 5.99
N GLN A 140 19.66 -40.58 5.07
CA GLN A 140 19.98 -39.21 4.69
C GLN A 140 19.14 -38.21 5.48
N VAL A 141 19.70 -37.02 5.73
CA VAL A 141 18.96 -35.92 6.34
C VAL A 141 17.79 -35.54 5.40
N PRO A 142 16.56 -35.43 5.92
CA PRO A 142 15.42 -35.08 5.09
C PRO A 142 15.56 -33.71 4.40
N GLY A 143 15.15 -33.64 3.14
CA GLY A 143 15.18 -32.38 2.38
C GLY A 143 14.12 -31.36 2.82
N SER A 144 13.00 -31.80 3.38
CA SER A 144 11.95 -30.90 3.87
C SER A 144 12.13 -30.54 5.35
N GLN A 145 11.88 -29.27 5.66
CA GLN A 145 11.99 -28.71 7.01
C GLN A 145 11.09 -29.46 8.01
N THR A 146 9.81 -29.70 7.66
CA THR A 146 8.89 -30.44 8.52
C THR A 146 9.38 -31.83 8.87
N LYS A 147 9.97 -32.56 7.90
CA LYS A 147 10.52 -33.90 8.17
C LYS A 147 11.74 -33.83 9.09
N ARG A 148 12.59 -32.81 8.94
CA ARG A 148 13.75 -32.61 9.83
C ARG A 148 13.31 -32.35 11.27
N PHE A 149 12.34 -31.47 11.47
CA PHE A 149 11.85 -31.13 12.81
C PHE A 149 11.25 -32.35 13.52
N THR A 150 10.37 -33.08 12.84
CA THR A 150 9.84 -34.34 13.39
C THR A 150 10.95 -35.33 13.73
N LEU A 151 11.98 -35.45 12.90
CA LEU A 151 13.08 -36.38 13.12
C LEU A 151 13.91 -36.02 14.36
N VAL A 152 14.18 -34.73 14.62
CA VAL A 152 14.92 -34.29 15.82
C VAL A 152 14.20 -34.72 17.10
N GLY A 153 12.89 -34.48 17.20
CA GLY A 153 12.09 -34.92 18.35
C GLY A 153 12.11 -36.45 18.53
N LYS A 154 12.03 -37.22 17.44
CA LYS A 154 12.13 -38.69 17.48
C LYS A 154 13.51 -39.18 17.92
N LEU A 155 14.58 -38.52 17.49
CA LEU A 155 15.94 -38.87 17.87
C LEU A 155 16.22 -38.60 19.36
N ALA A 156 15.56 -37.60 19.97
CA ALA A 156 15.65 -37.39 21.41
C ALA A 156 15.19 -38.63 22.19
N THR A 157 14.03 -39.19 21.82
CA THR A 157 13.51 -40.44 22.41
C THR A 157 14.46 -41.61 22.12
N TYR A 158 14.92 -41.76 20.88
CA TYR A 158 15.82 -42.84 20.49
C TYR A 158 17.11 -42.86 21.32
N PHE A 159 17.79 -41.72 21.43
CA PHE A 159 19.05 -41.60 22.17
C PHE A 159 18.87 -41.80 23.68
N THR A 160 17.69 -41.50 24.22
CA THR A 160 17.36 -41.80 25.62
C THR A 160 17.35 -43.31 25.87
N HIS A 161 16.81 -44.09 24.92
CA HIS A 161 16.79 -45.55 25.00
C HIS A 161 18.08 -46.22 24.54
N HIS A 162 18.94 -45.52 23.79
CA HIS A 162 20.22 -46.05 23.28
C HIS A 162 21.41 -45.14 23.64
N PRO A 163 21.81 -45.08 24.92
CA PRO A 163 22.91 -44.20 25.35
C PRO A 163 24.25 -44.49 24.67
N SER A 164 24.51 -45.74 24.27
CA SER A 164 25.72 -46.14 23.53
C SER A 164 25.82 -45.53 22.13
N HIS A 165 24.71 -45.03 21.58
CA HIS A 165 24.67 -44.40 20.26
C HIS A 165 24.79 -42.87 20.34
N GLN A 166 24.98 -42.31 21.54
CA GLN A 166 25.26 -40.89 21.72
C GLN A 166 26.75 -40.58 21.50
N ALA A 167 27.04 -39.38 21.03
CA ALA A 167 28.38 -38.85 20.87
C ALA A 167 28.44 -37.41 21.42
N PRO A 168 28.63 -37.25 22.75
CA PRO A 168 28.65 -35.92 23.39
C PRO A 168 29.72 -34.98 22.81
N ASN A 169 30.87 -35.51 22.42
CA ASN A 169 31.96 -34.77 21.77
C ASN A 169 31.57 -34.19 20.39
N GLN A 170 30.50 -34.69 19.76
CA GLN A 170 29.96 -34.19 18.49
C GLN A 170 28.60 -33.48 18.68
N GLY A 171 28.18 -33.24 19.93
CA GLY A 171 26.89 -32.63 20.25
C GLY A 171 25.67 -33.53 19.97
N VAL A 172 25.88 -34.82 19.68
CA VAL A 172 24.79 -35.78 19.41
C VAL A 172 24.39 -36.46 20.71
N THR A 173 23.41 -35.89 21.41
CA THR A 173 22.87 -36.43 22.67
C THR A 173 21.36 -36.33 22.70
N ALA A 174 20.71 -37.10 23.57
CA ALA A 174 19.27 -36.98 23.80
C ALA A 174 18.88 -35.56 24.25
N ALA A 175 19.67 -34.97 25.16
CA ALA A 175 19.43 -33.62 25.67
C ALA A 175 19.57 -32.54 24.58
N ALA A 176 20.59 -32.65 23.72
CA ALA A 176 20.77 -31.72 22.60
C ALA A 176 19.62 -31.81 21.59
N ALA A 177 19.16 -33.03 21.28
CA ALA A 177 18.00 -33.23 20.42
C ALA A 177 16.73 -32.62 21.01
N ALA A 178 16.44 -32.88 22.29
CA ALA A 178 15.27 -32.32 22.98
C ALA A 178 15.30 -30.79 23.05
N ALA A 179 16.48 -30.20 23.31
CA ALA A 179 16.65 -28.76 23.31
C ALA A 179 16.39 -28.15 21.93
N LEU A 180 16.91 -28.77 20.86
CA LEU A 180 16.66 -28.31 19.48
C LEU A 180 15.19 -28.44 19.08
N ASP A 181 14.54 -29.56 19.42
CA ASP A 181 13.12 -29.77 19.15
C ASP A 181 12.23 -28.71 19.82
N SER A 182 12.52 -28.39 21.08
CA SER A 182 11.83 -27.33 21.84
C SER A 182 12.08 -25.95 21.23
N GLN A 183 13.32 -25.60 20.91
CA GLN A 183 13.66 -24.29 20.32
C GLN A 183 13.02 -24.08 18.96
N VAL A 184 13.00 -25.11 18.12
CA VAL A 184 12.37 -25.06 16.79
C VAL A 184 10.86 -24.92 16.92
N SER A 185 10.24 -25.67 17.83
CA SER A 185 8.81 -25.57 18.09
C SER A 185 8.43 -24.16 18.54
N ALA A 186 9.19 -23.57 19.47
CA ALA A 186 9.02 -22.19 19.88
C ALA A 186 9.16 -21.20 18.71
N CYS A 187 10.18 -21.33 17.86
CA CYS A 187 10.33 -20.45 16.68
C CYS A 187 9.15 -20.57 15.69
N ARG A 188 8.54 -21.76 15.55
CA ARG A 188 7.35 -21.95 14.70
C ARG A 188 6.12 -21.27 15.28
N GLU A 189 5.92 -21.39 16.59
CA GLU A 189 4.83 -20.72 17.30
C GLU A 189 4.98 -19.19 17.21
N GLU A 190 6.18 -18.65 17.48
CA GLU A 190 6.45 -17.22 17.35
C GLU A 190 6.24 -16.69 15.92
N LEU A 191 6.58 -17.47 14.89
CA LEU A 191 6.32 -17.09 13.50
C LEU A 191 4.82 -17.11 13.19
N HIS A 192 4.09 -18.09 13.72
CA HIS A 192 2.64 -18.17 13.56
C HIS A 192 1.95 -16.96 14.23
N GLU A 193 2.30 -16.67 15.48
CA GLU A 193 1.79 -15.51 16.21
C GLU A 193 2.11 -14.18 15.51
N ALA A 194 3.34 -14.02 15.01
CA ALA A 194 3.72 -12.85 14.22
C ALA A 194 2.92 -12.73 12.91
N GLY A 195 2.56 -13.86 12.29
CA GLY A 195 1.65 -13.91 11.14
C GLY A 195 0.25 -13.40 11.51
N SER A 196 -0.35 -13.95 12.56
CA SER A 196 -1.68 -13.52 13.02
C SER A 196 -1.70 -12.04 13.45
N ALA A 197 -0.64 -11.55 14.09
CA ALA A 197 -0.51 -10.15 14.45
C ALA A 197 -0.38 -9.23 13.21
N GLN A 198 0.33 -9.68 12.16
CA GLN A 198 0.38 -8.99 10.88
C GLN A 198 -1.01 -8.88 10.25
N ASP A 199 -1.76 -9.99 10.22
CA ASP A 199 -3.10 -10.00 9.62
C ASP A 199 -4.06 -9.06 10.38
N ALA A 200 -4.02 -9.07 11.72
CA ALA A 200 -4.82 -8.18 12.55
C ALA A 200 -4.49 -6.69 12.33
N THR A 201 -3.20 -6.35 12.24
CA THR A 201 -2.77 -4.95 12.01
C THR A 201 -3.09 -4.46 10.61
N LEU A 202 -3.01 -5.33 9.59
CA LEU A 202 -3.47 -5.00 8.24
C LEU A 202 -4.99 -4.75 8.18
N ALA A 203 -5.78 -5.59 8.84
CA ALA A 203 -7.23 -5.39 8.92
C ALA A 203 -7.59 -4.07 9.64
N ALA A 204 -6.87 -3.73 10.71
CA ALA A 204 -7.03 -2.46 11.43
C ALA A 204 -6.67 -1.25 10.55
N ARG A 205 -5.56 -1.32 9.81
CA ARG A 205 -5.15 -0.30 8.84
C ARG A 205 -6.22 -0.10 7.76
N ASP A 206 -6.72 -1.18 7.17
CA ASP A 206 -7.73 -1.09 6.10
C ASP A 206 -9.06 -0.51 6.62
N THR A 207 -9.43 -0.84 7.85
CA THR A 207 -10.58 -0.26 8.55
C THR A 207 -10.39 1.25 8.77
N ALA A 208 -9.22 1.66 9.24
CA ALA A 208 -8.90 3.08 9.44
C ALA A 208 -8.88 3.86 8.12
N LEU A 209 -8.35 3.28 7.04
CA LEU A 209 -8.37 3.87 5.70
C LEU A 209 -9.81 4.06 5.19
N ALA A 210 -10.67 3.06 5.39
CA ALA A 210 -12.09 3.17 5.06
C ALA A 210 -12.78 4.29 5.86
N ALA A 211 -12.39 4.49 7.13
CA ALA A 211 -12.86 5.60 7.95
C ALA A 211 -12.42 6.96 7.38
N CYS A 212 -11.15 7.11 6.95
CA CYS A 212 -10.67 8.31 6.26
C CYS A 212 -11.50 8.62 5.02
N ARG A 213 -11.71 7.64 4.13
CA ARG A 213 -12.52 7.82 2.91
C ARG A 213 -13.96 8.23 3.23
N LYS A 214 -14.59 7.55 4.19
CA LYS A 214 -15.95 7.88 4.64
C LYS A 214 -16.02 9.31 5.15
N ARG A 215 -15.00 9.73 5.91
CA ARG A 215 -14.93 11.05 6.51
C ARG A 215 -14.76 12.15 5.46
N ILE A 216 -13.85 11.97 4.49
CA ILE A 216 -13.67 12.87 3.33
C ILE A 216 -15.00 13.07 2.60
N ARG A 217 -15.70 11.99 2.25
CA ARG A 217 -17.00 12.09 1.56
C ARG A 217 -18.03 12.83 2.39
N SER A 218 -18.12 12.52 3.69
CA SER A 218 -19.05 13.20 4.59
C SER A 218 -18.76 14.69 4.70
N PHE A 219 -17.48 15.07 4.72
CA PHE A 219 -17.05 16.46 4.76
C PHE A 219 -17.43 17.22 3.50
N ILE A 220 -17.16 16.66 2.32
CA ILE A 220 -17.54 17.29 1.03
C ILE A 220 -19.08 17.44 0.95
N VAL A 221 -19.85 16.47 1.46
CA VAL A 221 -21.32 16.59 1.52
C VAL A 221 -21.75 17.72 2.46
N GLU A 222 -21.17 17.82 3.65
CA GLU A 222 -21.45 18.91 4.60
C GLU A 222 -21.11 20.28 3.98
N LEU A 223 -19.92 20.42 3.39
CA LEU A 223 -19.53 21.62 2.64
C LEU A 223 -20.54 21.96 1.54
N GLY A 224 -21.02 20.97 0.80
CA GLY A 224 -22.03 21.17 -0.25
C GLY A 224 -23.38 21.69 0.25
N THR A 225 -23.67 21.57 1.56
CA THR A 225 -24.85 22.18 2.18
C THR A 225 -24.62 23.59 2.70
N LEU A 226 -23.35 23.95 2.96
CA LEU A 226 -22.96 25.23 3.56
C LEU A 226 -22.44 26.23 2.53
N LEU A 227 -21.83 25.75 1.45
CA LEU A 227 -21.19 26.55 0.41
C LEU A 227 -21.94 26.43 -0.92
N GLY A 228 -21.92 27.52 -1.69
CA GLY A 228 -22.34 27.48 -3.09
C GLY A 228 -21.37 26.61 -3.92
N PRO A 229 -21.82 26.06 -5.07
CA PRO A 229 -20.97 25.18 -5.89
C PRO A 229 -19.88 25.92 -6.69
N ASP A 230 -19.93 27.26 -6.75
CA ASP A 230 -18.89 28.13 -7.35
C ASP A 230 -18.09 28.90 -6.29
N ASP A 231 -18.25 28.59 -4.99
CA ASP A 231 -17.59 29.32 -3.90
C ASP A 231 -16.07 29.05 -3.89
N SER A 232 -15.24 30.10 -3.90
CA SER A 232 -13.77 29.92 -3.91
C SER A 232 -13.23 29.22 -2.67
N ARG A 233 -14.01 29.17 -1.57
CA ARG A 233 -13.59 28.52 -0.32
C ARG A 233 -13.43 27.00 -0.45
N TRP A 234 -13.97 26.35 -1.50
CA TRP A 234 -13.68 24.95 -1.79
C TRP A 234 -12.18 24.68 -1.90
N GLU A 235 -11.44 25.63 -2.48
CA GLU A 235 -10.01 25.47 -2.79
C GLU A 235 -9.12 25.55 -1.56
N LEU A 236 -9.59 26.20 -0.49
CA LEU A 236 -8.91 26.30 0.79
C LEU A 236 -8.76 24.92 1.46
N PHE A 237 -9.61 23.97 1.09
CA PHE A 237 -9.57 22.57 1.54
C PHE A 237 -8.87 21.64 0.54
N GLY A 238 -8.19 22.18 -0.47
CA GLY A 238 -7.54 21.40 -1.53
C GLY A 238 -8.50 20.68 -2.48
N LEU A 239 -9.76 21.14 -2.52
CA LEU A 239 -10.86 20.63 -3.37
C LEU A 239 -11.09 21.54 -4.59
N SER A 240 -11.69 20.98 -5.63
CA SER A 240 -12.13 21.73 -6.81
C SER A 240 -13.54 22.30 -6.61
N LYS A 241 -13.79 23.50 -7.13
CA LYS A 241 -15.14 24.09 -7.23
C LYS A 241 -16.09 23.15 -8.00
N PRO A 242 -17.22 22.72 -7.42
CA PRO A 242 -18.14 21.75 -8.04
C PRO A 242 -18.80 22.14 -9.37
N SER A 243 -18.99 23.42 -9.69
CA SER A 243 -19.64 23.85 -10.95
C SER A 243 -18.72 24.58 -11.93
N ASP A 244 -17.52 24.94 -11.50
CA ASP A 244 -16.50 25.63 -12.28
C ASP A 244 -15.09 25.23 -11.80
N PRO A 245 -14.68 23.98 -12.05
CA PRO A 245 -13.40 23.46 -11.60
C PRO A 245 -12.24 24.20 -12.30
N ASP A 246 -11.23 24.60 -11.53
CA ASP A 246 -9.99 25.16 -12.05
C ASP A 246 -8.94 24.07 -12.23
N THR A 247 -7.93 24.33 -13.08
CA THR A 247 -6.79 23.42 -13.26
C THR A 247 -6.05 23.21 -11.94
N PRO A 248 -5.39 22.05 -11.73
CA PRO A 248 -4.64 21.82 -10.50
C PRO A 248 -3.49 22.80 -10.32
N LEU A 249 -3.00 22.92 -9.09
CA LEU A 249 -1.68 23.50 -8.91
C LEU A 249 -0.61 22.54 -9.43
N PRO A 250 0.56 23.02 -9.87
CA PRO A 250 1.67 22.16 -10.24
C PRO A 250 2.03 21.20 -9.09
N ALA A 251 2.36 19.96 -9.44
CA ALA A 251 2.94 19.04 -8.46
C ALA A 251 4.30 19.58 -7.97
N SER A 252 4.81 19.06 -6.86
CA SER A 252 6.09 19.51 -6.32
C SER A 252 6.90 18.36 -5.72
N ALA A 253 8.18 18.63 -5.47
CA ALA A 253 9.11 17.72 -4.81
C ALA A 253 9.18 16.32 -5.47
N LEU A 254 9.25 16.29 -6.81
CA LEU A 254 9.55 15.06 -7.53
C LEU A 254 10.98 14.61 -7.13
N THR A 255 11.10 13.39 -6.62
CA THR A 255 12.37 12.77 -6.24
C THR A 255 12.48 11.41 -6.89
N VAL A 256 13.73 10.97 -7.06
CA VAL A 256 14.08 9.72 -7.73
C VAL A 256 15.05 8.93 -6.85
N GLU A 257 14.71 7.68 -6.56
CA GLU A 257 15.48 6.79 -5.68
C GLU A 257 15.74 5.46 -6.40
N THR A 258 17.01 5.00 -6.46
CA THR A 258 17.34 3.68 -7.00
C THR A 258 16.97 2.58 -5.98
N LYS A 259 16.18 1.57 -6.40
CA LYS A 259 15.67 0.51 -5.51
C LYS A 259 16.32 -0.86 -5.69
N GLY A 260 17.31 -0.95 -6.57
CA GLY A 260 18.06 -2.17 -6.89
C GLY A 260 18.56 -2.13 -8.33
N PRO A 261 19.17 -3.22 -8.83
CA PRO A 261 19.61 -3.30 -10.21
C PRO A 261 18.43 -3.09 -11.16
N GLY A 262 18.51 -2.10 -12.04
CA GLY A 262 17.48 -1.84 -13.06
C GLY A 262 16.12 -1.36 -12.54
N SER A 263 16.04 -0.81 -11.31
CA SER A 263 14.78 -0.29 -10.77
C SER A 263 14.92 1.08 -10.09
N VAL A 264 13.95 1.95 -10.35
CA VAL A 264 13.90 3.32 -9.85
C VAL A 264 12.50 3.66 -9.36
N LEU A 265 12.43 4.27 -8.17
CA LEU A 265 11.21 4.75 -7.57
C LEU A 265 11.13 6.27 -7.70
N TYR A 266 10.12 6.75 -8.39
CA TYR A 266 9.73 8.15 -8.42
C TYR A 266 8.72 8.43 -7.31
N LYS A 267 8.86 9.58 -6.64
CA LYS A 267 7.91 10.05 -5.61
C LYS A 267 7.66 11.54 -5.77
N TRP A 268 6.45 11.99 -5.53
CA TRP A 268 6.07 13.40 -5.61
C TRP A 268 5.04 13.76 -4.54
N LYS A 269 4.88 15.06 -4.24
CA LYS A 269 3.82 15.54 -3.36
C LYS A 269 2.50 15.69 -4.12
N ARG A 270 1.39 15.54 -3.39
CA ARG A 270 0.06 15.79 -3.92
C ARG A 270 -0.05 17.23 -4.41
N ALA A 271 -0.52 17.41 -5.64
CA ALA A 271 -0.96 18.70 -6.17
C ALA A 271 -2.36 19.04 -5.65
N ARG A 272 -2.56 20.26 -5.14
CA ARG A 272 -3.91 20.73 -4.77
C ARG A 272 -4.82 20.70 -5.99
N ARG A 273 -6.04 20.16 -5.81
CA ARG A 273 -7.04 19.91 -6.88
C ARG A 273 -6.63 18.86 -7.94
N GLY A 274 -5.47 18.21 -7.81
CA GLY A 274 -5.04 17.14 -8.71
C GLY A 274 -5.79 15.83 -8.40
N THR A 275 -6.35 15.20 -9.44
CA THR A 275 -7.03 13.89 -9.32
C THR A 275 -6.20 12.75 -9.90
N TYR A 276 -5.37 13.01 -10.91
CA TYR A 276 -4.43 12.05 -11.46
C TYR A 276 -3.15 12.75 -11.92
N TYR A 277 -2.10 11.95 -12.12
CA TYR A 277 -0.78 12.42 -12.52
C TYR A 277 -0.30 11.72 -13.78
N ARG A 278 0.45 12.44 -14.61
CA ARG A 278 1.09 11.90 -15.81
C ARG A 278 2.60 11.93 -15.64
N LEU A 279 3.19 10.74 -15.57
CA LEU A 279 4.63 10.57 -15.48
C LEU A 279 5.21 10.52 -16.90
N MET A 280 6.02 11.51 -17.22
CA MET A 280 6.72 11.64 -18.49
C MET A 280 8.16 11.19 -18.29
N ILE A 281 8.63 10.25 -19.12
CA ILE A 281 9.96 9.64 -18.99
C ILE A 281 10.69 9.71 -20.31
N LYS A 282 12.00 9.95 -20.25
CA LYS A 282 12.91 9.89 -21.38
C LYS A 282 14.16 9.11 -20.98
N ILE A 283 14.42 8.00 -21.66
CA ILE A 283 15.69 7.27 -21.52
C ILE A 283 16.71 7.91 -22.45
N ILE A 284 17.75 8.53 -21.89
CA ILE A 284 18.78 9.22 -22.67
C ILE A 284 19.52 8.21 -23.56
N GLY A 285 19.63 8.53 -24.85
CA GLY A 285 20.27 7.67 -25.86
C GLY A 285 19.36 6.60 -26.47
N VAL A 286 18.13 6.44 -25.97
CA VAL A 286 17.12 5.52 -26.51
C VAL A 286 15.90 6.29 -27.02
N ASP A 287 15.35 7.17 -26.18
CA ASP A 287 14.15 7.95 -26.49
C ASP A 287 14.52 9.34 -27.04
N ALA A 288 13.92 9.71 -28.19
CA ALA A 288 14.11 11.04 -28.78
C ALA A 288 13.38 12.14 -27.98
N GLU A 289 12.19 11.82 -27.48
CA GLU A 289 11.30 12.73 -26.75
C GLU A 289 10.79 12.09 -25.46
N PHE A 290 10.27 12.93 -24.55
CA PHE A 290 9.56 12.43 -23.37
C PHE A 290 8.31 11.68 -23.80
N ARG A 291 8.21 10.44 -23.35
CA ARG A 291 7.04 9.60 -23.58
C ARG A 291 6.25 9.45 -22.31
N HIS A 292 4.93 9.34 -22.47
CA HIS A 292 4.05 9.00 -21.38
C HIS A 292 4.28 7.54 -21.01
N HIS A 293 4.81 7.30 -19.82
CA HIS A 293 5.20 5.94 -19.43
C HIS A 293 3.99 5.09 -19.02
N LYS A 294 2.95 5.70 -18.45
CA LYS A 294 1.69 5.03 -18.09
C LYS A 294 0.51 5.99 -18.20
N PRO A 295 -0.66 5.57 -18.75
CA PRO A 295 -1.86 6.39 -18.68
C PRO A 295 -2.29 6.57 -17.23
N ASN A 296 -2.16 7.80 -16.73
CA ASN A 296 -2.69 8.32 -15.47
C ASN A 296 -2.36 7.48 -14.22
N THR A 297 -1.43 7.98 -13.40
CA THR A 297 -1.15 7.46 -12.07
C THR A 297 -1.98 8.21 -11.04
N GLU A 298 -2.80 7.50 -10.28
CA GLU A 298 -3.60 8.07 -9.19
C GLU A 298 -2.88 8.05 -7.84
N GLY A 299 -1.65 7.51 -7.78
CA GLY A 299 -0.79 7.49 -6.59
C GLY A 299 0.23 8.63 -6.55
N LEU A 300 1.01 8.69 -5.47
CA LEU A 300 2.11 9.66 -5.26
C LEU A 300 3.51 9.06 -5.47
N SER A 301 3.57 7.81 -5.94
CA SER A 301 4.82 7.14 -6.25
C SER A 301 4.65 6.15 -7.40
N TYR A 302 5.75 5.88 -8.10
CA TYR A 302 5.79 4.93 -9.20
C TYR A 302 7.15 4.23 -9.26
N LEU A 303 7.12 2.89 -9.21
CA LEU A 303 8.31 2.06 -9.40
C LEU A 303 8.43 1.71 -10.89
N LEU A 304 9.52 2.16 -11.50
CA LEU A 304 9.95 1.77 -12.83
C LEU A 304 10.96 0.63 -12.71
N GLU A 305 10.67 -0.47 -13.39
CA GLU A 305 11.48 -1.69 -13.40
C GLU A 305 12.03 -1.95 -14.80
N ASP A 306 12.83 -3.03 -14.94
CA ASP A 306 13.38 -3.51 -16.21
C ASP A 306 14.28 -2.50 -16.95
N LEU A 307 15.00 -1.67 -16.20
CA LEU A 307 15.96 -0.71 -16.74
C LEU A 307 17.35 -1.32 -16.89
N THR A 308 18.10 -0.90 -17.91
CA THR A 308 19.47 -1.38 -18.09
C THR A 308 20.42 -0.59 -17.19
N PRO A 309 21.28 -1.26 -16.39
CA PRO A 309 22.30 -0.59 -15.58
C PRO A 309 23.16 0.36 -16.42
N GLY A 310 23.50 1.53 -15.87
CA GLY A 310 24.23 2.60 -16.56
C GLY A 310 23.39 3.50 -17.47
N GLN A 311 22.11 3.22 -17.70
CA GLN A 311 21.23 4.15 -18.44
C GLN A 311 20.95 5.40 -17.62
N THR A 312 20.87 6.56 -18.29
CA THR A 312 20.39 7.80 -17.67
C THR A 312 18.94 8.04 -18.07
N ILE A 313 18.11 8.39 -17.10
CA ILE A 313 16.68 8.60 -17.29
C ILE A 313 16.32 9.98 -16.77
N GLU A 314 15.56 10.72 -17.57
CA GLU A 314 14.93 11.98 -17.18
C GLU A 314 13.43 11.76 -17.00
N ALA A 315 12.86 12.41 -15.98
CA ALA A 315 11.43 12.38 -15.76
C ALA A 315 10.91 13.71 -15.20
N PHE A 316 9.66 14.03 -15.53
CA PHE A 316 8.88 15.07 -14.88
C PHE A 316 7.43 14.60 -14.73
N ILE A 317 6.64 15.31 -13.93
CA ILE A 317 5.25 14.95 -13.68
C ILE A 317 4.31 16.12 -13.90
N ILE A 318 3.12 15.82 -14.44
CA ILE A 318 2.03 16.77 -14.65
C ILE A 318 0.84 16.34 -13.81
N ALA A 319 0.32 17.24 -12.98
CA ALA A 319 -0.94 17.03 -12.27
C ALA A 319 -2.12 17.43 -13.17
N ALA A 320 -3.23 16.69 -13.10
CA ALA A 320 -4.40 16.95 -13.93
C ALA A 320 -5.72 16.67 -13.19
N ASN A 321 -6.79 17.31 -13.66
CA ASN A 321 -8.16 17.08 -13.24
C ASN A 321 -9.15 17.26 -14.41
N GLU A 322 -10.45 17.42 -14.15
CA GLU A 322 -11.46 17.61 -15.20
C GLU A 322 -11.36 18.95 -15.95
N ALA A 323 -10.72 19.96 -15.34
CA ALA A 323 -10.51 21.28 -15.93
C ALA A 323 -9.28 21.32 -16.85
N GLY A 324 -8.34 20.38 -16.68
CA GLY A 324 -7.17 20.25 -17.53
C GLY A 324 -5.90 19.88 -16.76
N GLU A 325 -4.77 20.23 -17.35
CA GLU A 325 -3.43 19.94 -16.86
C GLU A 325 -2.81 21.18 -16.21
N ALA A 326 -2.06 20.95 -15.14
CA ALA A 326 -1.21 21.95 -14.51
C ALA A 326 0.14 22.06 -15.25
N ASP A 327 0.94 23.06 -14.87
CA ASP A 327 2.32 23.14 -15.34
C ASP A 327 3.14 21.92 -14.85
N PRO A 328 4.10 21.44 -15.66
CA PRO A 328 4.96 20.32 -15.28
C PRO A 328 5.90 20.69 -14.14
N THR A 329 6.33 19.68 -13.38
CA THR A 329 7.44 19.84 -12.43
C THR A 329 8.77 20.10 -13.15
N GLU A 330 9.75 20.54 -12.39
CA GLU A 330 11.16 20.45 -12.80
C GLU A 330 11.51 19.00 -13.16
N THR A 331 12.36 18.85 -14.18
CA THR A 331 12.85 17.54 -14.64
C THR A 331 13.90 17.03 -13.67
N VAL A 332 13.75 15.77 -13.25
CA VAL A 332 14.75 15.04 -12.47
C VAL A 332 15.46 14.02 -13.32
N SER A 333 16.76 13.82 -13.06
CA SER A 333 17.59 12.85 -13.77
C SER A 333 18.16 11.81 -12.80
N ALA A 334 18.23 10.55 -13.23
CA ALA A 334 18.86 9.47 -12.48
C ALA A 334 19.70 8.57 -13.40
N VAL A 335 20.83 8.09 -12.88
CA VAL A 335 21.65 7.06 -13.53
C VAL A 335 21.37 5.72 -12.87
N MET A 336 21.13 4.69 -13.68
CA MET A 336 20.84 3.35 -13.19
C MET A 336 22.11 2.72 -12.61
N GLY A 337 22.02 2.28 -11.36
CA GLY A 337 23.03 1.44 -10.73
C GLY A 337 23.00 0.01 -11.24
#